data_AF-A0A1H6JVQ7-F1
#
_entry.id   AF-A0A1H6JVQ7-F1
#
_cell.length_a   1.000
_cell.length_b   1.000
_cell.length_c   1.000
_cell.angle_alpha   90.00
_cell.angle_beta   90.00
_cell.angle_gamma   90.00
#
_symmetry.space_group_name_H-M   'P 1'
#
loop_
_entity.id
_entity.type
_entity.pdbx_description
1 polymer ?
#
loop_
_entity_poly.entity_id
_entity_poly.type
_entity_poly.pdbx_seq_one_letter_code
_entity_poly.pdbx_strand_id
1 'polypeptide(L)'
;MDKYHDEQLYDILSARAKWGLNEDVITDDQLYRIADAAGGDARLAIGILRTAAGKADRENHERITDDILLGAAKDARAQIKQKSLDSLTPHQRVVYDIVREHGPVGPSEIHERYSEAVDDPRTKRTVRAYLSKMTQYNLLEADGSSRDREYTAIDQPSPTLAE
;
A
#
# COMPACT_ATOMS: atom_id res chain seq x y z
N MET A 1 4.15 -1.75 12.18
CA MET A 1 5.41 -1.04 11.88
C MET A 1 5.05 0.42 11.82
N ASP A 2 5.82 1.25 12.48
CA ASP A 2 5.67 2.69 12.35
C ASP A 2 6.00 3.09 10.90
N LYS A 3 5.29 4.11 10.41
CA LYS A 3 5.57 4.69 9.09
C LYS A 3 6.98 5.28 9.12
N TYR A 4 7.69 5.17 8.01
CA TYR A 4 8.98 5.84 7.87
C TYR A 4 8.76 7.35 7.78
N HIS A 5 9.67 8.12 8.37
CA HIS A 5 9.77 9.54 8.06
C HIS A 5 10.40 9.74 6.68
N ASP A 6 10.12 10.88 6.05
CA ASP A 6 10.57 11.16 4.67
C ASP A 6 12.10 11.11 4.54
N GLU A 7 12.85 11.56 5.56
CA GLU A 7 14.31 11.44 5.60
C GLU A 7 14.79 9.99 5.56
N GLN A 8 14.11 9.09 6.28
CA GLN A 8 14.46 7.67 6.28
C GLN A 8 14.14 7.02 4.93
N LEU A 9 13.03 7.43 4.31
CA LEU A 9 12.70 7.00 2.96
C LEU A 9 13.73 7.51 1.95
N TYR A 10 14.14 8.77 2.07
CA TYR A 10 15.20 9.35 1.26
C TYR A 10 16.50 8.53 1.36
N ASP A 11 16.97 8.22 2.58
CA ASP A 11 18.18 7.42 2.78
C ASP A 11 18.09 6.05 2.10
N ILE A 12 16.94 5.38 2.24
CA ILE A 12 16.66 4.10 1.58
C ILE A 12 16.72 4.28 0.06
N LEU A 13 16.05 5.29 -0.49
CA LEU A 13 15.96 5.53 -1.92
C LEU A 13 17.31 5.93 -2.52
N SER A 14 18.06 6.80 -1.85
CA SER A 14 19.40 7.25 -2.24
C SER A 14 20.36 6.06 -2.32
N ALA A 15 20.34 5.17 -1.32
CA ALA A 15 21.11 3.93 -1.36
C ALA A 15 20.71 3.05 -2.57
N ARG A 16 19.41 2.92 -2.87
CA ARG A 16 18.95 2.13 -4.03
C ARG A 16 19.32 2.77 -5.36
N ALA A 17 19.22 4.09 -5.49
CA ALA A 17 19.60 4.82 -6.68
C ALA A 17 21.10 4.67 -6.94
N LYS A 18 21.94 4.86 -5.91
CA LYS A 18 23.40 4.73 -6.01
C LYS A 18 23.86 3.38 -6.54
N TRP A 19 23.21 2.28 -6.16
CA TRP A 19 23.59 0.92 -6.60
C TRP A 19 22.83 0.42 -7.82
N GLY A 20 21.76 1.10 -8.22
CA GLY A 20 20.80 0.59 -9.20
C GLY A 20 20.57 1.48 -10.42
N LEU A 21 21.03 2.73 -10.41
CA LEU A 21 20.87 3.70 -11.49
C LEU A 21 22.23 4.32 -11.83
N ASN A 22 22.36 4.82 -13.07
CA ASN A 22 23.53 5.62 -13.45
C ASN A 22 23.52 6.96 -12.69
N GLU A 23 24.70 7.56 -12.55
CA GLU A 23 24.84 8.90 -11.98
C GLU A 23 23.98 9.91 -12.76
N ASP A 24 23.48 10.91 -12.05
CA ASP A 24 22.64 12.00 -12.58
C ASP A 24 21.29 11.61 -13.21
N VAL A 25 20.90 10.33 -13.24
CA VAL A 25 19.57 9.90 -13.75
C VAL A 25 18.43 10.45 -12.90
N ILE A 26 18.66 10.61 -11.59
CA ILE A 26 17.69 11.10 -10.61
C ILE A 26 18.35 12.11 -9.68
N THR A 27 17.59 13.11 -9.25
CA THR A 27 18.06 14.15 -8.33
C THR A 27 17.57 13.92 -6.90
N ASP A 28 18.25 14.48 -5.91
CA ASP A 28 17.84 14.38 -4.50
C ASP A 28 16.43 14.94 -4.28
N ASP A 29 16.08 16.05 -4.93
CA ASP A 29 14.73 16.63 -4.89
C ASP A 29 13.66 15.66 -5.42
N GLN A 30 13.99 14.82 -6.41
CA GLN A 30 13.08 13.79 -6.90
C GLN A 30 12.97 12.62 -5.91
N LEU A 31 14.05 12.26 -5.21
CA LEU A 31 14.01 11.26 -4.14
C LEU A 31 13.12 11.72 -2.98
N TYR A 32 13.21 12.99 -2.57
CA TYR A 32 12.30 13.56 -1.57
C TYR A 32 10.86 13.57 -2.04
N ARG A 33 10.59 13.93 -3.30
CA ARG A 33 9.24 13.85 -3.87
C ARG A 33 8.66 12.43 -3.88
N ILE A 34 9.52 11.42 -4.10
CA ILE A 34 9.10 10.02 -3.97
C ILE A 34 8.76 9.68 -2.52
N ALA A 35 9.59 10.11 -1.57
CA ALA A 35 9.38 9.88 -0.14
C ALA A 35 8.05 10.46 0.33
N ASP A 36 7.79 11.73 0.01
CA ASP A 36 6.55 12.44 0.31
C ASP A 36 5.33 11.73 -0.31
N ALA A 37 5.39 11.40 -1.61
CA ALA A 37 4.31 10.69 -2.30
C ALA A 37 4.02 9.28 -1.73
N ALA A 38 5.01 8.67 -1.07
CA ALA A 38 4.88 7.38 -0.43
C ALA A 38 4.27 7.44 0.98
N GLY A 39 4.26 8.61 1.63
CA GLY A 39 3.63 8.83 2.93
C GLY A 39 4.08 7.83 4.00
N GLY A 40 5.37 7.50 4.00
CA GLY A 40 5.98 6.55 4.93
C GLY A 40 5.93 5.06 4.54
N ASP A 41 5.36 4.69 3.39
CA ASP A 41 5.44 3.31 2.86
C ASP A 41 6.70 3.10 2.01
N ALA A 42 7.72 2.47 2.60
CA ALA A 42 8.96 2.16 1.90
C ALA A 42 8.79 1.25 0.68
N ARG A 43 7.79 0.35 0.67
CA ARG A 43 7.52 -0.50 -0.50
C ARG A 43 6.99 0.34 -1.65
N LEU A 44 6.11 1.29 -1.33
CA LEU A 44 5.60 2.24 -2.31
C LEU A 44 6.75 3.10 -2.83
N ALA A 45 7.54 3.73 -1.96
CA ALA A 45 8.69 4.54 -2.35
C ALA A 45 9.63 3.82 -3.35
N ILE A 46 10.07 2.60 -3.01
CA ILE A 46 10.92 1.78 -3.88
C ILE A 46 10.19 1.40 -5.19
N GLY A 47 8.89 1.12 -5.10
CA GLY A 47 8.04 0.82 -6.25
C GLY A 47 7.92 1.99 -7.23
N ILE A 48 7.82 3.22 -6.73
CA ILE A 48 7.80 4.45 -7.54
C ILE A 48 9.14 4.61 -8.25
N LEU A 49 10.25 4.53 -7.51
CA LEU A 49 11.60 4.64 -8.09
C LEU A 49 11.83 3.62 -9.21
N ARG A 50 11.47 2.35 -8.96
CA ARG A 50 11.58 1.27 -9.95
C ARG A 50 10.71 1.52 -11.19
N THR A 51 9.48 1.99 -10.99
CA THR A 51 8.56 2.27 -12.10
C THR A 51 9.04 3.46 -12.92
N ALA A 52 9.53 4.52 -12.27
CA ALA A 52 10.07 5.70 -12.93
C ALA A 52 11.30 5.36 -13.77
N ALA A 53 12.27 4.65 -13.19
CA ALA A 53 13.46 4.19 -13.90
C ALA A 53 13.12 3.30 -15.10
N GLY A 54 12.24 2.31 -14.91
CA GLY A 54 11.81 1.43 -16.00
C GLY A 54 10.94 2.11 -17.07
N LYS A 55 10.32 3.26 -16.76
CA LYS A 55 9.61 4.07 -17.75
C LYS A 55 10.59 4.94 -18.54
N ALA A 56 11.52 5.62 -17.86
CA ALA A 56 12.58 6.38 -18.51
C ALA A 56 13.40 5.52 -19.46
N ASP A 57 13.79 4.31 -19.03
CA ASP A 57 14.53 3.35 -19.88
C ASP A 57 13.75 2.93 -21.14
N ARG A 58 12.46 2.55 -20.99
CA ARG A 58 11.60 2.18 -22.13
C ARG A 58 11.36 3.33 -23.11
N GLU A 59 11.30 4.57 -22.61
CA GLU A 59 11.08 5.77 -23.40
C GLU A 59 12.39 6.41 -23.89
N ASN A 60 13.55 5.78 -23.63
CA ASN A 60 14.90 6.27 -23.96
C ASN A 60 15.20 7.66 -23.41
N HIS A 61 14.72 7.95 -22.20
CA HIS A 61 15.09 9.15 -21.46
C HIS A 61 16.35 8.90 -20.61
N GLU A 62 17.37 9.74 -20.80
CA GLU A 62 18.60 9.69 -20.01
C GLU A 62 18.39 10.08 -18.54
N ARG A 63 17.30 10.81 -18.24
CA ARG A 63 16.96 11.29 -16.89
C ARG A 63 15.49 11.03 -16.60
N ILE A 64 15.19 10.78 -15.33
CA ILE A 64 13.81 10.72 -14.85
C ILE A 64 13.28 12.17 -14.78
N THR A 65 12.24 12.45 -15.56
CA THR A 65 11.55 13.75 -15.52
C THR A 65 10.46 13.74 -14.47
N ASP A 66 9.99 14.92 -14.08
CA ASP A 66 8.93 15.06 -13.09
C ASP A 66 7.59 14.48 -13.57
N ASP A 67 7.32 14.54 -14.88
CA ASP A 67 6.13 13.91 -15.49
C ASP A 67 6.21 12.38 -15.42
N ILE A 68 7.39 11.81 -15.66
CA ILE A 68 7.63 10.37 -15.48
C ILE A 68 7.42 10.00 -14.02
N LEU A 69 7.91 10.81 -13.09
CA LEU A 69 7.79 10.57 -11.66
C LEU A 69 6.32 10.57 -11.20
N LEU A 70 5.54 11.56 -11.64
CA LEU A 70 4.12 11.67 -11.32
C LEU A 70 3.33 10.47 -11.86
N GLY A 71 3.59 10.07 -13.10
CA GLY A 71 2.99 8.87 -13.69
C GLY A 71 3.38 7.60 -12.94
N ALA A 72 4.68 7.46 -12.62
CA ALA A 72 5.22 6.31 -11.90
C ALA A 72 4.63 6.16 -10.50
N ALA A 73 4.31 7.27 -9.82
CA ALA A 73 3.65 7.23 -8.52
C ALA A 73 2.27 6.57 -8.58
N LYS A 74 1.46 6.94 -9.58
CA LYS A 74 0.13 6.35 -9.80
C LYS A 74 0.24 4.88 -10.20
N ASP A 75 1.13 4.58 -11.14
CA ASP A 75 1.34 3.23 -11.66
C ASP A 75 1.87 2.28 -10.58
N ALA A 76 2.83 2.73 -9.76
CA ALA A 76 3.38 1.92 -8.67
C ALA A 76 2.33 1.60 -7.61
N ARG A 77 1.50 2.58 -7.23
CA ARG A 77 0.40 2.38 -6.27
C ARG A 77 -0.60 1.35 -6.80
N ALA A 78 -1.00 1.46 -8.06
CA ALA A 78 -1.89 0.51 -8.71
C ALA A 78 -1.27 -0.90 -8.78
N GLN A 79 -0.01 -1.02 -9.19
CA GLN A 79 0.70 -2.30 -9.28
C GLN A 79 0.86 -3.00 -7.92
N ILE A 80 1.23 -2.25 -6.87
CA ILE A 80 1.39 -2.80 -5.52
C ILE A 80 0.04 -3.30 -5.02
N LYS A 81 -1.02 -2.50 -5.18
CA LYS A 81 -2.37 -2.90 -4.80
C LYS A 81 -2.80 -4.17 -5.52
N GLN A 82 -2.67 -4.21 -6.85
CA GLN A 82 -3.03 -5.38 -7.64
C GLN A 82 -2.28 -6.63 -7.18
N LYS A 83 -0.94 -6.55 -7.02
CA LYS A 83 -0.14 -7.67 -6.53
C LYS A 83 -0.55 -8.12 -5.12
N SER A 84 -0.85 -7.18 -4.24
CA SER A 84 -1.33 -7.49 -2.90
C SER A 84 -2.68 -8.20 -2.94
N LEU A 85 -3.59 -7.77 -3.81
CA LEU A 85 -4.87 -8.45 -4.05
C LEU A 85 -4.67 -9.83 -4.67
N ASP A 86 -3.81 -10.00 -5.65
CA ASP A 86 -3.55 -11.29 -6.31
C ASP A 86 -2.92 -12.30 -5.34
N SER A 87 -2.21 -11.83 -4.33
CA SER A 87 -1.59 -12.66 -3.29
C SER A 87 -2.54 -13.18 -2.22
N LEU A 88 -3.80 -12.72 -2.20
CA LEU A 88 -4.77 -13.13 -1.19
C LEU A 88 -5.22 -14.57 -1.43
N THR A 89 -5.18 -15.38 -0.37
CA THR A 89 -5.80 -16.71 -0.38
C THR A 89 -7.32 -16.61 -0.46
N PRO A 90 -8.06 -17.68 -0.83
CA PRO A 90 -9.52 -17.64 -0.91
C PRO A 90 -10.20 -17.13 0.37
N HIS A 91 -9.77 -17.61 1.55
CA HIS A 91 -10.30 -17.10 2.83
C HIS A 91 -9.95 -15.63 3.08
N GLN A 92 -8.76 -15.19 2.66
CA GLN A 92 -8.37 -13.78 2.79
C GLN A 92 -9.21 -12.89 1.86
N ARG A 93 -9.51 -13.35 0.64
CA ARG A 93 -10.39 -12.64 -0.29
C ARG A 93 -11.76 -12.40 0.33
N VAL A 94 -12.38 -13.43 0.91
CA VAL A 94 -13.68 -13.29 1.59
C VAL A 94 -13.63 -12.26 2.72
N VAL A 95 -12.60 -12.29 3.57
CA VAL A 95 -12.43 -11.28 4.64
C VAL A 95 -12.27 -9.87 4.06
N TYR A 96 -11.48 -9.72 2.99
CA TYR A 96 -11.32 -8.43 2.31
C TYR A 96 -12.64 -7.92 1.73
N ASP A 97 -13.41 -8.77 1.07
CA ASP A 97 -14.68 -8.40 0.45
C ASP A 97 -15.72 -7.98 1.51
N ILE A 98 -15.78 -8.68 2.65
CA ILE A 98 -16.63 -8.29 3.79
C ILE A 98 -16.28 -6.88 4.28
N VAL A 99 -15.00 -6.58 4.46
CA VAL A 99 -14.57 -5.24 4.90
C VAL A 99 -14.84 -4.19 3.82
N ARG A 100 -14.68 -4.54 2.55
CA ARG A 100 -14.96 -3.64 1.42
C ARG A 100 -16.45 -3.30 1.30
N GLU A 101 -17.32 -4.26 1.58
CA GLU A 101 -18.78 -4.14 1.42
C GLU A 101 -19.47 -3.54 2.63
N HIS A 102 -18.94 -3.78 3.83
CA HIS A 102 -19.59 -3.37 5.09
C HIS A 102 -18.80 -2.35 5.90
N GLY A 103 -17.58 -2.00 5.51
CA GLY A 103 -16.71 -1.08 6.27
C GLY A 103 -17.30 0.32 6.48
N PRO A 104 -16.98 1.01 7.58
CA PRO A 104 -16.11 0.58 8.68
C PRO A 104 -16.72 -0.52 9.56
N VAL A 105 -15.96 -1.60 9.85
CA VAL A 105 -16.43 -2.74 10.67
C VAL A 105 -15.40 -3.27 11.65
N GLY A 106 -15.88 -3.72 12.81
CA GLY A 106 -15.05 -4.29 13.86
C GLY A 106 -14.62 -5.75 13.59
N PRO A 107 -13.50 -6.22 14.18
CA PRO A 107 -12.97 -7.57 13.93
C PRO A 107 -13.87 -8.71 14.44
N SER A 108 -14.75 -8.46 15.40
CA SER A 108 -15.74 -9.47 15.84
C SER A 108 -16.82 -9.68 14.77
N GLU A 109 -17.33 -8.58 14.24
CA GLU A 109 -18.36 -8.54 13.22
C GLU A 109 -17.87 -9.08 11.87
N ILE A 110 -16.61 -8.77 11.51
CA ILE A 110 -15.94 -9.36 10.35
C ILE A 110 -15.85 -10.89 10.49
N HIS A 111 -15.50 -11.40 11.68
CA HIS A 111 -15.37 -12.84 11.90
C HIS A 111 -16.72 -13.55 11.80
N GLU A 112 -17.78 -12.94 12.32
CA GLU A 112 -19.14 -13.49 12.25
C GLU A 112 -19.60 -13.65 10.79
N ARG A 113 -19.57 -12.57 9.99
CA ARG A 113 -19.92 -12.65 8.56
C ARG A 113 -19.02 -13.62 7.78
N TYR A 114 -17.73 -13.65 8.10
CA TYR A 114 -16.80 -14.57 7.47
C TYR A 114 -17.12 -16.03 7.79
N SER A 115 -17.53 -16.31 9.02
CA SER A 115 -17.92 -17.64 9.46
C SER A 115 -19.20 -18.13 8.82
N GLU A 116 -20.13 -17.22 8.50
CA GLU A 116 -21.36 -17.54 7.77
C GLU A 116 -21.13 -17.75 6.27
N ALA A 117 -20.14 -17.06 5.69
CA ALA A 117 -19.86 -17.10 4.25
C ALA A 117 -18.99 -18.30 3.80
N VAL A 118 -18.46 -19.11 4.72
CA VAL A 118 -17.47 -20.16 4.41
C VAL A 118 -17.72 -21.44 5.22
N ASP A 119 -17.68 -22.59 4.55
CA ASP A 119 -17.95 -23.91 5.16
C ASP A 119 -16.90 -24.38 6.20
N ASP A 120 -15.61 -24.01 6.03
CA ASP A 120 -14.51 -24.29 6.98
C ASP A 120 -13.89 -22.98 7.50
N PRO A 121 -14.54 -22.29 8.44
CA PRO A 121 -14.10 -20.97 8.85
C PRO A 121 -12.86 -21.05 9.74
N ARG A 122 -11.89 -20.18 9.44
CA ARG A 122 -10.71 -19.99 10.29
C ARG A 122 -11.07 -19.32 11.61
N THR A 123 -10.22 -19.55 12.62
CA THR A 123 -10.40 -18.97 13.95
C THR A 123 -10.36 -17.44 13.94
N LYS A 124 -10.97 -16.80 14.96
CA LYS A 124 -10.85 -15.36 15.23
C LYS A 124 -9.41 -14.85 15.22
N ARG A 125 -8.47 -15.65 15.76
CA ARG A 125 -7.03 -15.32 15.78
C ARG A 125 -6.48 -15.24 14.36
N THR A 126 -6.83 -16.20 13.50
CA THR A 126 -6.39 -16.25 12.11
C THR A 126 -6.97 -15.09 11.29
N VAL A 127 -8.25 -14.76 11.45
CA VAL A 127 -8.87 -13.61 10.78
C VAL A 127 -8.19 -12.31 11.19
N ARG A 128 -7.87 -12.12 12.48
CA ARG A 128 -7.07 -10.96 12.92
C ARG A 128 -5.68 -10.90 12.29
N ALA A 129 -5.04 -12.05 12.08
CA ALA A 129 -3.76 -12.10 11.37
C ALA A 129 -3.92 -11.70 9.88
N TYR A 130 -5.03 -12.07 9.23
CA TYR A 130 -5.34 -11.62 7.87
C TYR A 130 -5.55 -10.11 7.82
N LEU A 131 -6.34 -9.54 8.73
CA LEU A 131 -6.57 -8.10 8.82
C LEU A 131 -5.28 -7.32 9.04
N SER A 132 -4.43 -7.78 9.96
CA SER A 132 -3.12 -7.17 10.20
C SER A 132 -2.22 -7.22 8.96
N LYS A 133 -2.22 -8.33 8.23
CA LYS A 133 -1.43 -8.48 6.99
C LYS A 133 -1.96 -7.57 5.87
N MET A 134 -3.28 -7.47 5.72
CA MET A 134 -3.91 -6.59 4.73
C MET A 134 -3.68 -5.11 5.05
N THR A 135 -3.67 -4.75 6.33
CA THR A 135 -3.29 -3.40 6.79
C THR A 135 -1.83 -3.10 6.45
N GLN A 136 -0.92 -4.03 6.74
CA GLN A 136 0.49 -3.90 6.38
C GLN A 136 0.72 -3.75 4.86
N TYR A 137 -0.16 -4.33 4.05
CA TYR A 137 -0.10 -4.25 2.60
C TYR A 137 -0.88 -3.07 2.00
N ASN A 138 -1.40 -2.16 2.83
CA ASN A 138 -2.21 -1.01 2.41
C ASN A 138 -3.42 -1.43 1.56
N LEU A 139 -4.04 -2.56 1.90
CA LEU A 139 -5.35 -2.96 1.38
C LEU A 139 -6.49 -2.48 2.29
N LEU A 140 -6.22 -2.45 3.60
CA LEU A 140 -7.15 -1.99 4.62
C LEU A 140 -6.51 -0.89 5.46
N GLU A 141 -7.31 0.03 5.95
CA GLU A 141 -6.98 0.95 7.01
C GLU A 141 -7.62 0.45 8.31
N ALA A 142 -6.90 0.63 9.43
CA ALA A 142 -7.38 0.27 10.75
C ALA A 142 -7.41 1.53 11.61
N ASP A 143 -8.60 1.95 12.03
CA ASP A 143 -8.78 3.03 12.99
C ASP A 143 -9.07 2.45 14.37
N GLY A 144 -8.61 3.11 15.43
CA GLY A 144 -8.81 2.69 16.81
C GLY A 144 -7.67 1.84 17.42
N SER A 145 -7.54 1.94 18.74
CA SER A 145 -6.40 1.43 19.51
C SER A 145 -6.60 0.05 20.13
N SER A 146 -7.84 -0.42 20.30
CA SER A 146 -8.11 -1.70 20.99
C SER A 146 -9.48 -2.32 20.64
N ARG A 147 -10.50 -2.14 21.48
CA ARG A 147 -11.84 -2.71 21.30
C ARG A 147 -12.65 -2.02 20.21
N ASP A 148 -12.44 -0.73 20.07
CA ASP A 148 -13.10 0.12 19.08
C ASP A 148 -12.32 0.11 17.75
N ARG A 149 -11.51 -0.93 17.51
CA ARG A 149 -10.76 -1.02 16.27
C ARG A 149 -11.71 -1.40 15.13
N GLU A 150 -11.76 -0.55 14.12
CA GLU A 150 -12.55 -0.75 12.91
C GLU A 150 -11.63 -0.80 11.69
N TYR A 151 -12.08 -1.53 10.67
CA TYR A 151 -11.34 -1.69 9.42
C TYR A 151 -12.17 -1.19 8.25
N THR A 152 -11.50 -0.49 7.34
CA THR A 152 -12.07 0.06 6.10
C THR A 152 -11.16 -0.31 4.92
N ALA A 153 -11.75 -0.64 3.76
CA ALA A 153 -10.96 -0.88 2.55
C ALA A 153 -10.48 0.44 1.94
N ILE A 154 -9.20 0.53 1.59
CA ILE A 154 -8.56 1.76 1.02
C ILE A 154 -9.07 2.06 -0.41
N ASP A 155 -9.95 1.22 -0.97
CA ASP A 155 -10.58 1.42 -2.28
C ASP A 155 -11.87 2.24 -2.25
N GLN A 156 -12.41 2.50 -1.05
CA GLN A 156 -13.47 3.47 -0.89
C GLN A 156 -12.79 4.85 -0.77
N PRO A 157 -13.19 5.88 -1.53
CA PRO A 157 -12.95 7.24 -1.05
C PRO A 157 -13.56 7.28 0.35
N SER A 158 -12.74 7.57 1.38
CA SER A 158 -13.26 7.78 2.72
C SER A 158 -14.48 8.70 2.62
N PRO A 159 -15.64 8.33 3.16
CA PRO A 159 -16.73 9.28 3.34
C PRO A 159 -16.29 10.22 4.47
N THR A 160 -15.35 11.11 4.18
CA THR A 160 -14.91 12.15 5.09
C THR A 160 -15.53 13.46 4.62
N LEU A 161 -16.56 13.84 5.38
CA LEU A 161 -17.16 15.16 5.53
C LEU A 161 -17.98 15.67 4.34
N ALA A 162 -19.26 15.28 4.33
CA ALA A 162 -20.29 16.24 3.95
C ALA A 162 -20.44 17.23 5.12
N GLU A 163 -20.23 18.51 4.81
CA GLU A 163 -20.35 19.68 5.69
C GLU A 163 -21.67 19.76 6.47
#